data_AF-D9PHD1-F1
#
_entry.id   AF-D9PHD1-F1
#
_cell.length_a   1.000
_cell.length_b   1.000
_cell.length_c   1.000
_cell.angle_alpha   90.00
_cell.angle_beta   90.00
_cell.angle_gamma   90.00
#
_symmetry.space_group_name_H-M   'P 1'
#
loop_
_entity.id
_entity.type
_entity.pdbx_description
1 polymer ?
#
loop_
_entity_poly.entity_id
_entity_poly.type
_entity_poly.pdbx_seq_one_letter_code
_entity_poly.pdbx_strand_id
1 'polypeptide(L)'
;MKKLSKIPAILFAGGKSSRMGEDKALLPFGGYSSLAEFGYRKLEKIFENVYISSKSDKFDFSPCLILDKYEQSSPLVGLVSVFDEIKNDTFFVLSVDMPLVEEKDILRLLDFLDQNIDCDALIAQSPNGIEPLFGIYKRGIYNNAIKFLNDDNHKLNALIKQSRRIF
;
A
#
# COMPACT_ATOMS: atom_id res chain seq x y z
N MET A 1 14.05 -8.89 -21.41
CA MET A 1 13.24 -7.85 -20.75
C MET A 1 12.59 -8.47 -19.52
N LYS A 2 12.67 -7.82 -18.36
CA LYS A 2 11.99 -8.31 -17.15
C LYS A 2 10.48 -8.11 -17.35
N LYS A 3 9.68 -9.14 -17.11
CA LYS A 3 8.22 -9.04 -17.22
C LYS A 3 7.71 -8.27 -16.00
N LEU A 4 7.00 -7.17 -16.22
CA LEU A 4 6.38 -6.41 -15.15
C LEU A 4 5.14 -7.15 -14.63
N SER A 5 4.85 -6.96 -13.35
CA SER A 5 3.63 -7.47 -12.73
C SER A 5 2.41 -6.67 -13.19
N LYS A 6 1.31 -7.39 -13.46
CA LYS A 6 0.06 -6.81 -13.97
C LYS A 6 -0.89 -6.34 -12.88
N ILE A 7 -0.68 -6.75 -11.63
CA ILE A 7 -1.48 -6.21 -10.52
C ILE A 7 -1.04 -4.76 -10.25
N PRO A 8 -1.97 -3.85 -9.90
CA PRO A 8 -1.59 -2.51 -9.49
C PRO A 8 -0.72 -2.53 -8.23
N ALA A 9 0.25 -1.64 -8.17
CA ALA A 9 1.00 -1.33 -6.96
C ALA A 9 0.58 0.02 -6.41
N ILE A 10 0.29 0.06 -5.12
CA ILE A 10 -0.16 1.27 -4.42
C ILE A 10 0.89 1.65 -3.38
N LEU A 11 1.47 2.83 -3.55
CA LEU A 11 2.33 3.46 -2.58
C LEU A 11 1.48 4.31 -1.62
N PHE A 12 1.41 3.94 -0.36
CA PHE A 12 0.68 4.70 0.66
C PHE A 12 1.55 5.85 1.15
N ALA A 13 1.19 7.07 0.77
CA ALA A 13 1.89 8.32 1.08
C ALA A 13 1.12 9.16 2.12
N GLY A 14 0.47 8.47 3.07
CA GLY A 14 -0.23 9.07 4.19
C GLY A 14 0.54 8.89 5.50
N GLY A 15 0.56 9.94 6.33
CA GLY A 15 1.15 9.89 7.67
C GLY A 15 1.92 11.18 8.00
N LYS A 16 1.61 11.79 9.14
CA LYS A 16 2.43 12.88 9.67
C LYS A 16 3.68 12.31 10.34
N SER A 17 4.83 12.96 10.16
CA SER A 17 5.96 12.73 11.06
C SER A 17 5.58 13.21 12.45
N SER A 18 5.36 12.27 13.38
CA SER A 18 5.05 12.62 14.78
C SER A 18 6.17 13.40 15.47
N ARG A 19 7.39 13.35 14.94
CA ARG A 19 8.58 14.03 15.47
C ARG A 19 8.93 15.33 14.74
N MET A 20 8.64 15.43 13.44
CA MET A 20 9.04 16.59 12.62
C MET A 20 7.87 17.53 12.27
N GLY A 21 6.62 17.12 12.52
CA GLY A 21 5.43 17.91 12.17
C GLY A 21 5.13 18.00 10.67
N GLU A 22 6.09 17.62 9.82
CA GLU A 22 6.00 17.61 8.37
C GLU A 22 5.52 16.26 7.82
N ASP A 23 5.04 16.31 6.58
CA ASP A 23 4.61 15.14 5.84
C ASP A 23 5.82 14.32 5.39
N LYS A 24 5.98 13.11 5.95
CA LYS A 24 7.15 12.28 5.67
C LYS A 24 7.29 11.96 4.19
N ALA A 25 6.17 11.84 3.46
CA ALA A 25 6.19 11.48 2.06
C ALA A 25 7.00 12.49 1.20
N LEU A 26 7.14 13.73 1.67
CA LEU A 26 7.85 14.82 0.99
C LEU A 26 9.34 14.94 1.36
N LEU A 27 9.84 14.10 2.27
CA LEU A 27 11.25 14.18 2.69
C LEU A 27 12.19 13.62 1.61
N PRO A 28 13.30 14.30 1.28
CA PRO A 28 14.24 13.83 0.27
C PRO A 28 14.90 12.53 0.68
N PHE A 29 15.07 11.61 -0.28
CA PHE A 29 15.65 10.30 -0.01
C PHE A 29 16.26 9.67 -1.26
N GLY A 30 17.40 9.00 -1.10
CA GLY A 30 17.98 8.17 -2.17
C GLY A 30 18.32 8.91 -3.47
N GLY A 31 18.57 10.22 -3.40
CA GLY A 31 18.82 11.07 -4.57
C GLY A 31 17.56 11.66 -5.24
N TYR A 32 16.37 11.43 -4.68
CA TYR A 32 15.10 11.98 -5.13
C TYR A 32 14.62 13.11 -4.21
N SER A 33 13.73 13.97 -4.72
CA SER A 33 13.20 15.11 -3.96
C SER A 33 12.33 14.67 -2.78
N SER A 34 11.74 13.47 -2.87
CA SER A 34 10.80 12.95 -1.88
C SER A 34 10.83 11.42 -1.73
N LEU A 35 10.45 10.91 -0.56
CA LEU A 35 10.23 9.48 -0.30
C LEU A 35 9.15 8.91 -1.22
N ALA A 36 8.11 9.70 -1.51
CA ALA A 36 7.07 9.35 -2.44
C ALA A 36 7.62 9.14 -3.85
N GLU A 37 8.46 10.06 -4.36
CA GLU A 37 9.08 9.91 -5.68
C GLU A 37 9.99 8.68 -5.72
N PHE A 38 10.87 8.51 -4.73
CA PHE A 38 11.75 7.34 -4.63
C PHE A 38 10.95 6.03 -4.67
N GLY A 39 9.90 5.92 -3.85
CA GLY A 39 9.03 4.75 -3.78
C GLY A 39 8.28 4.50 -5.09
N TYR A 40 7.76 5.56 -5.72
CA TYR A 40 7.02 5.48 -6.98
C TYR A 40 7.91 4.95 -8.11
N ARG A 41 9.09 5.56 -8.31
CA ARG A 41 10.08 5.16 -9.32
C ARG A 41 10.63 3.76 -9.09
N LYS A 42 10.74 3.33 -7.83
CA LYS A 42 11.11 1.96 -7.48
C LYS A 42 10.04 0.96 -7.93
N LEU A 43 8.76 1.24 -7.68
CA LEU A 43 7.66 0.34 -8.05
C LEU A 43 7.44 0.28 -9.57
N GLU A 44 7.68 1.37 -10.31
CA GLU A 44 7.57 1.39 -11.79
C GLU A 44 8.53 0.41 -12.48
N LYS A 45 9.62 0.00 -11.80
CA LYS A 45 10.54 -1.01 -12.31
C LYS A 45 10.01 -2.44 -12.21
N ILE A 46 8.95 -2.66 -11.43
CA ILE A 46 8.42 -3.97 -11.05
C ILE A 46 6.97 -4.16 -11.52
N PHE A 47 6.16 -3.10 -11.55
CA PHE A 47 4.73 -3.14 -11.86
C PHE A 47 4.38 -2.29 -13.08
N GLU A 48 3.40 -2.75 -13.88
CA GLU A 48 2.90 -1.98 -15.03
C GLU A 48 2.09 -0.75 -14.62
N ASN A 49 1.36 -0.83 -13.49
CA ASN A 49 0.50 0.24 -13.00
C ASN A 49 0.88 0.58 -11.55
N VAL A 50 1.31 1.81 -11.32
CA VAL A 50 1.71 2.32 -10.00
C VAL A 50 0.89 3.55 -9.66
N TYR A 51 0.32 3.54 -8.46
CA TYR A 51 -0.46 4.65 -7.92
C TYR A 51 0.11 5.10 -6.57
N ILE A 52 -0.15 6.35 -6.22
CA ILE A 52 0.08 6.86 -4.86
C ILE A 52 -1.28 7.11 -4.21
N SER A 53 -1.52 6.52 -3.05
CA SER A 53 -2.67 6.84 -2.19
C SER A 53 -2.28 7.97 -1.24
N SER A 54 -3.02 9.08 -1.29
CA SER A 54 -2.80 10.25 -0.44
C SER A 54 -4.05 11.09 -0.23
N LYS A 55 -4.04 11.99 0.75
CA LYS A 55 -5.17 12.90 1.02
C LYS A 55 -5.28 14.07 0.05
N SER A 56 -4.17 14.48 -0.54
CA SER A 56 -4.12 15.62 -1.44
C SER A 56 -2.99 15.41 -2.44
N ASP A 57 -3.08 16.11 -3.56
CA ASP A 57 -1.93 16.25 -4.45
C ASP A 57 -0.97 17.29 -3.87
N LYS A 58 0.19 16.82 -3.42
CA LYS A 58 1.23 17.61 -2.74
C LYS A 58 2.62 17.35 -3.32
N PHE A 59 2.69 16.58 -4.41
CA PHE A 59 3.93 16.08 -4.96
C PHE A 59 4.46 17.03 -6.03
N ASP A 60 5.77 17.19 -6.09
CA ASP A 60 6.48 18.01 -7.08
C ASP A 60 6.76 17.26 -8.39
N PHE A 61 6.27 16.03 -8.50
CA PHE A 61 6.26 15.20 -9.70
C PHE A 61 4.81 14.81 -10.05
N SER A 62 4.59 14.15 -11.20
CA SER A 62 3.26 13.75 -11.67
C SER A 62 2.98 12.25 -11.51
N PRO A 63 2.60 11.75 -10.32
CA PRO A 63 2.17 10.38 -10.13
C PRO A 63 0.72 10.16 -10.57
N CYS A 64 0.36 8.91 -10.85
CA CYS A 64 -1.04 8.50 -10.82
C CYS A 64 -1.54 8.51 -9.37
N LEU A 65 -2.52 9.35 -9.04
CA LEU A 65 -3.00 9.54 -7.67
C LEU A 65 -4.35 8.86 -7.44
N ILE A 66 -4.49 8.27 -6.26
CA ILE A 66 -5.76 7.87 -5.67
C ILE A 66 -5.95 8.72 -4.43
N LEU A 67 -6.93 9.63 -4.48
CA LEU A 67 -7.22 10.50 -3.35
C LEU A 67 -8.15 9.80 -2.36
N ASP A 68 -7.82 9.90 -1.08
CA ASP A 68 -8.68 9.40 0.00
C ASP A 68 -10.04 10.11 -0.04
N LYS A 69 -11.13 9.34 -0.03
CA LYS A 69 -12.51 9.88 -0.13
C LYS A 69 -13.12 10.23 1.24
N TYR A 70 -12.38 10.00 2.33
CA TYR A 70 -12.87 10.12 3.70
C TYR A 70 -12.08 11.16 4.50
N GLU A 71 -12.73 11.84 5.44
CA GLU A 71 -12.07 12.85 6.29
C GLU A 71 -11.05 12.22 7.24
N GLN A 72 -11.34 11.04 7.77
CA GLN A 72 -10.45 10.32 8.66
C GLN A 72 -9.17 9.87 7.94
N SER A 73 -8.04 9.85 8.65
CA SER A 73 -6.77 9.35 8.10
C SER A 73 -6.45 8.02 8.75
N SER A 74 -6.52 6.93 8.00
CA SER A 74 -6.01 5.64 8.46
C SER A 74 -5.59 4.76 7.29
N PRO A 75 -4.69 3.79 7.50
CA PRO A 75 -4.37 2.78 6.50
C PRO A 75 -5.60 2.03 5.97
N LEU A 76 -6.63 1.85 6.82
CA LEU A 76 -7.88 1.21 6.41
C LEU A 76 -8.68 2.09 5.43
N VAL A 77 -8.76 3.39 5.71
CA VAL A 77 -9.40 4.37 4.80
C VAL A 77 -8.72 4.37 3.43
N GLY A 78 -7.38 4.37 3.42
CA GLY A 78 -6.63 4.29 2.15
C GLY A 78 -6.90 2.98 1.42
N LEU A 79 -6.94 1.85 2.13
CA LEU A 79 -7.27 0.53 1.55
C LEU A 79 -8.65 0.55 0.88
N VAL A 80 -9.67 1.09 1.54
CA VAL A 80 -11.02 1.21 0.99
C VAL A 80 -11.06 2.15 -0.21
N SER A 81 -10.42 3.32 -0.10
CA SER A 81 -10.36 4.30 -1.19
C SER A 81 -9.71 3.71 -2.46
N VAL A 82 -8.69 2.86 -2.29
CA VAL A 82 -8.10 2.10 -3.40
C VAL A 82 -9.13 1.15 -4.02
N PHE A 83 -9.80 0.32 -3.23
CA PHE A 83 -10.80 -0.64 -3.74
C PHE A 83 -11.97 0.04 -4.46
N ASP A 84 -12.33 1.25 -4.04
CA ASP A 84 -13.38 2.07 -4.68
C ASP A 84 -12.94 2.64 -6.03
N GLU A 85 -11.63 2.82 -6.23
CA GLU A 85 -11.07 3.47 -7.43
C GLU A 85 -10.63 2.47 -8.49
N ILE A 86 -9.91 1.42 -8.09
CA ILE A 86 -9.38 0.43 -9.03
C ILE A 86 -10.35 -0.73 -9.18
N LYS A 87 -10.53 -1.21 -10.42
CA LYS A 87 -11.40 -2.37 -10.73
C LYS A 87 -10.72 -3.72 -10.50
N ASN A 88 -9.39 -3.73 -10.37
CA ASN A 88 -8.64 -4.97 -10.13
C ASN A 88 -9.05 -5.60 -8.80
N ASP A 89 -9.16 -6.93 -8.79
CA ASP A 89 -9.50 -7.66 -7.56
C ASP A 89 -8.31 -7.84 -6.64
N THR A 90 -7.09 -7.58 -7.11
CA THR A 90 -5.86 -7.77 -6.35
C THR A 90 -4.93 -6.61 -6.61
N PHE A 91 -4.31 -6.08 -5.55
CA PHE A 91 -3.25 -5.08 -5.65
C PHE A 91 -2.20 -5.25 -4.56
N PHE A 92 -0.99 -4.79 -4.87
CA PHE A 92 0.12 -4.70 -3.94
C PHE A 92 0.11 -3.35 -3.21
N VAL A 93 0.56 -3.33 -1.96
CA VAL A 93 0.68 -2.15 -1.11
C VAL A 93 2.08 -2.04 -0.54
N LEU A 94 2.65 -0.83 -0.59
CA LEU A 94 3.87 -0.45 0.11
C LEU A 94 3.70 0.91 0.80
N SER A 95 4.15 1.06 2.05
CA SER A 95 4.24 2.38 2.71
C SER A 95 5.47 3.16 2.26
N VAL A 96 5.35 4.48 2.09
CA VAL A 96 6.51 5.38 1.89
C VAL A 96 7.52 5.34 3.03
N ASP A 97 7.09 4.96 4.23
CA ASP A 97 7.93 4.83 5.43
C ASP A 97 8.85 3.60 5.38
N MET A 98 8.75 2.76 4.35
CA MET A 98 9.53 1.54 4.17
C MET A 98 10.48 1.63 2.95
N PRO A 99 11.33 2.67 2.83
CA PRO A 99 12.15 2.88 1.64
C PRO A 99 13.22 1.79 1.45
N LEU A 100 13.61 1.12 2.54
CA LEU A 100 14.65 0.09 2.54
C LEU A 100 14.18 -1.29 2.08
N VAL A 101 12.87 -1.49 1.84
CA VAL A 101 12.39 -2.73 1.21
C VAL A 101 13.12 -2.91 -0.11
N GLU A 102 13.62 -4.09 -0.40
CA GLU A 102 14.36 -4.34 -1.64
C GLU A 102 13.43 -4.96 -2.71
N GLU A 103 13.86 -4.89 -3.96
CA GLU A 103 13.12 -5.50 -5.07
C GLU A 103 12.91 -7.01 -4.85
N LYS A 104 13.91 -7.71 -4.30
CA LYS A 104 13.82 -9.15 -3.97
C LYS A 104 12.68 -9.47 -2.99
N ASP A 105 12.39 -8.57 -2.06
CA ASP A 105 11.35 -8.80 -1.05
C ASP A 105 9.96 -8.67 -1.67
N ILE A 106 9.79 -7.71 -2.59
CA ILE A 106 8.56 -7.53 -3.36
C ILE A 106 8.34 -8.73 -4.28
N LEU A 107 9.37 -9.17 -4.99
CA LEU A 107 9.28 -10.34 -5.88
C LEU A 107 8.89 -11.60 -5.11
N ARG A 108 9.41 -11.80 -3.89
CA ARG A 108 9.02 -12.92 -3.04
C ARG A 108 7.52 -12.94 -2.73
N LEU A 109 6.90 -11.79 -2.46
CA LEU A 109 5.44 -11.72 -2.26
C LEU A 109 4.66 -12.06 -3.53
N LEU A 110 5.15 -11.60 -4.70
CA LEU A 110 4.54 -11.92 -5.99
C LEU A 110 4.63 -13.43 -6.30
N ASP A 111 5.77 -14.06 -6.01
CA ASP A 111 5.94 -15.51 -6.18
C ASP A 111 5.00 -16.32 -5.29
N PHE A 112 4.69 -15.83 -4.08
CA PHE A 112 3.67 -16.45 -3.22
C PHE A 112 2.25 -16.23 -3.75
N LEU A 113 1.96 -15.08 -4.35
CA LEU A 113 0.66 -14.83 -4.97
C LEU A 113 0.40 -15.79 -6.15
N ASP A 114 1.42 -16.05 -6.97
CA ASP A 114 1.33 -16.91 -8.15
C ASP A 114 1.05 -18.39 -7.82
N GLN A 115 1.24 -18.79 -6.56
CA GLN A 115 0.84 -20.11 -6.05
C GLN A 115 -0.69 -20.25 -5.89
N ASN A 116 -1.48 -19.23 -6.28
CA ASN A 116 -2.95 -19.21 -6.27
C ASN A 116 -3.58 -19.60 -4.92
N ILE A 117 -2.95 -19.16 -3.83
CA ILE A 117 -3.43 -19.49 -2.49
C ILE A 117 -4.74 -18.73 -2.21
N ASP A 118 -5.74 -19.44 -1.68
CA ASP A 118 -7.00 -18.85 -1.25
C ASP A 118 -6.79 -18.03 0.03
N CYS A 119 -6.63 -16.72 -0.16
CA CYS A 119 -6.50 -15.74 0.90
C CYS A 119 -7.09 -14.39 0.46
N ASP A 120 -7.50 -13.60 1.45
CA ASP A 120 -7.92 -12.21 1.28
C ASP A 120 -6.73 -11.24 1.40
N ALA A 121 -5.67 -11.64 2.12
CA ALA A 121 -4.45 -10.85 2.30
C ALA A 121 -3.19 -11.73 2.41
N LEU A 122 -2.11 -11.31 1.77
CA LEU A 122 -0.76 -11.84 1.90
C LEU A 122 0.14 -10.71 2.41
N ILE A 123 0.62 -10.80 3.64
CA ILE A 123 1.24 -9.67 4.35
C ILE A 123 2.66 -10.05 4.74
N ALA A 124 3.65 -9.20 4.42
CA ALA A 124 5.02 -9.45 4.84
C ALA A 124 5.14 -9.48 6.37
N GLN A 125 6.01 -10.35 6.87
CA GLN A 125 6.35 -10.44 8.28
C GLN A 125 7.83 -10.17 8.50
N SER A 126 8.12 -9.26 9.43
CA SER A 126 9.46 -8.97 9.95
C SER A 126 9.64 -9.58 11.35
N PRO A 127 10.86 -9.61 11.91
CA PRO A 127 11.07 -10.02 13.30
C PRO A 127 10.28 -9.20 14.33
N ASN A 128 9.84 -7.99 13.95
CA ASN A 128 9.07 -7.09 14.81
C ASN A 128 7.55 -7.29 14.70
N GLY A 129 7.09 -8.16 13.78
CA GLY A 129 5.67 -8.44 13.57
C GLY A 129 5.28 -8.34 12.10
N ILE A 130 3.97 -8.28 11.88
CA ILE A 130 3.40 -8.14 10.53
C ILE A 130 3.55 -6.70 10.06
N GLU A 131 3.71 -6.52 8.75
CA GLU A 131 3.83 -5.22 8.08
C GLU A 131 2.61 -4.99 7.17
N PRO A 132 1.48 -4.45 7.69
CA PRO A 132 0.22 -4.36 6.94
C PRO A 132 0.31 -3.57 5.64
N LEU A 133 1.20 -2.58 5.61
CA LEU A 133 1.45 -1.75 4.44
C LEU A 133 2.66 -2.26 3.65
N PHE A 134 2.99 -3.55 3.76
CA PHE A 134 3.85 -4.25 2.84
C PHE A 134 3.23 -5.62 2.54
N GLY A 135 2.39 -5.68 1.51
CA GLY A 135 1.60 -6.87 1.26
C GLY A 135 0.70 -6.77 0.02
N ILE A 136 -0.12 -7.77 -0.17
CA ILE A 136 -1.07 -7.90 -1.27
C ILE A 136 -2.46 -8.12 -0.69
N TYR A 137 -3.44 -7.36 -1.17
CA TYR A 137 -4.83 -7.43 -0.74
C TYR A 137 -5.70 -7.87 -1.91
N LYS A 138 -6.67 -8.74 -1.62
CA LYS A 138 -7.70 -9.18 -2.57
C LYS A 138 -9.07 -8.63 -2.20
N ARG A 139 -9.95 -8.45 -3.19
CA ARG A 139 -11.27 -7.83 -3.05
C ARG A 139 -12.19 -8.55 -2.06
N GLY A 140 -11.94 -9.82 -1.75
CA GLY A 140 -12.64 -10.54 -0.68
C GLY A 140 -12.61 -9.82 0.67
N ILE A 141 -11.56 -9.03 0.95
CA ILE A 141 -11.43 -8.26 2.20
C ILE A 141 -12.34 -7.02 2.25
N TYR A 142 -12.78 -6.51 1.10
CA TYR A 142 -13.40 -5.19 0.98
C TYR A 142 -14.69 -5.04 1.80
N ASN A 143 -15.58 -6.03 1.76
CA ASN A 143 -16.85 -5.96 2.50
C ASN A 143 -16.62 -5.88 4.02
N ASN A 144 -15.59 -6.55 4.53
CA ASN A 144 -15.21 -6.45 5.95
C ASN A 144 -14.52 -5.12 6.24
N ALA A 145 -13.71 -4.59 5.31
CA ALA A 145 -13.10 -3.27 5.45
C ALA A 145 -14.16 -2.16 5.57
N ILE A 146 -15.22 -2.20 4.75
CA ILE A 146 -16.35 -1.27 4.83
C ILE A 146 -17.09 -1.39 6.16
N LYS A 147 -17.36 -2.61 6.64
CA LYS A 147 -17.98 -2.82 7.96
C LYS A 147 -17.15 -2.19 9.07
N PHE A 148 -15.84 -2.39 9.05
CA PHE A 148 -14.93 -1.80 10.03
C PHE A 148 -14.99 -0.26 10.00
N LEU A 149 -15.04 0.36 8.82
CA LEU A 149 -15.20 1.81 8.72
C LEU A 149 -16.55 2.29 9.27
N ASN A 150 -17.64 1.57 8.96
CA ASN A 150 -18.98 1.92 9.47
C ASN A 150 -19.10 1.79 10.99
N ASP A 151 -18.35 0.87 11.60
CA ASP A 151 -18.26 0.67 13.05
C ASP A 151 -17.23 1.60 13.73
N ASP A 152 -16.71 2.60 13.01
CA ASP A 152 -15.65 3.52 13.44
C ASP A 152 -14.37 2.81 13.94
N ASN A 153 -14.07 1.63 13.39
CA ASN A 153 -12.88 0.84 13.68
C ASN A 153 -11.84 0.95 12.56
N HIS A 154 -10.90 1.88 12.72
CA HIS A 154 -9.89 2.21 11.69
C HIS A 154 -8.64 1.32 11.71
N LYS A 155 -8.66 0.22 12.48
CA LYS A 155 -7.47 -0.62 12.72
C LYS A 155 -7.30 -1.66 11.62
N LEU A 156 -6.44 -1.37 10.64
CA LEU A 156 -6.09 -2.33 9.57
C LEU A 156 -5.58 -3.68 10.11
N ASN A 157 -4.79 -3.67 11.19
CA ASN A 157 -4.34 -4.88 11.87
C ASN A 157 -5.49 -5.75 12.40
N ALA A 158 -6.58 -5.14 12.87
CA ALA A 158 -7.73 -5.86 13.36
C ALA A 158 -8.54 -6.48 12.20
N LEU A 159 -8.66 -5.77 11.07
CA LEU A 159 -9.25 -6.30 9.84
C LEU A 159 -8.48 -7.53 9.34
N ILE A 160 -7.15 -7.43 9.23
CA ILE A 160 -6.29 -8.54 8.78
C ILE A 160 -6.49 -9.76 9.68
N LYS A 161 -6.54 -9.57 11.01
CA LYS A 161 -6.78 -10.66 11.98
C LYS A 161 -8.12 -11.38 11.79
N GLN A 162 -9.11 -10.75 11.19
CA GLN A 162 -10.43 -11.32 10.90
C GLN A 162 -10.59 -11.82 9.45
N SER A 163 -9.51 -11.78 8.65
CA SER A 163 -9.52 -12.16 7.23
C SER A 163 -8.76 -13.47 6.99
N ARG A 164 -9.00 -14.16 5.86
CA ARG A 164 -8.15 -15.27 5.42
C ARG A 164 -6.78 -14.70 5.04
N ARG A 165 -5.75 -14.96 5.84
CA ARG A 165 -4.45 -14.29 5.71
C ARG A 165 -3.28 -15.26 5.63
N ILE A 166 -2.22 -14.83 4.96
CA ILE A 166 -0.92 -15.50 4.88
C ILE A 166 0.17 -14.50 5.26
N PHE A 167 1.24 -14.99 5.90
CA PHE A 167 2.41 -14.22 6.30
C PHE A 167 3.67 -14.72 5.59
#